data_AF-A0A1Q7MJE9-F1
#
_entry.id   AF-A0A1Q7MJE9-F1
#
_cell.length_a   1.000
_cell.length_b   1.000
_cell.length_c   1.000
_cell.angle_alpha   90.00
_cell.angle_beta   90.00
_cell.angle_gamma   90.00
#
_symmetry.space_group_name_H-M   'P 1'
#
loop_
_entity.id
_entity.type
_entity.pdbx_description
1 polymer ?
#
loop_
_entity_poly.entity_id
_entity_poly.type
_entity_poly.pdbx_seq_one_letter_code
_entity_poly.pdbx_strand_id
1 'polypeptide(L)'
;MRERSGERAAKYLEATTKSLRALKVKRNPGTVSSPQLDYVSDLARDYARDAKHYLGDRKPVTALACIAYAEGLLDALKFLQLAEF
;
A
#
# COMPACT_ATOMS: atom_id res chain seq x y z
N MET A 1 0.78 -24.93 11.10
CA MET A 1 0.54 -23.61 11.73
C MET A 1 -0.62 -22.96 10.98
N ARG A 2 -1.77 -22.66 11.61
CA ARG A 2 -2.86 -21.94 10.94
C ARG A 2 -2.56 -20.45 11.03
N GLU A 3 -2.26 -19.82 9.90
CA GLU A 3 -2.01 -18.38 9.86
C GLU A 3 -3.28 -17.60 10.18
N ARG A 4 -3.19 -16.60 11.07
CA ARG A 4 -4.32 -15.73 11.43
C ARG A 4 -4.28 -14.48 10.55
N SER A 5 -5.40 -14.19 9.87
CA SER A 5 -5.54 -13.02 9.00
C SER A 5 -5.21 -11.70 9.70
N GLY A 6 -5.50 -11.59 11.01
CA GLY A 6 -5.18 -10.39 11.79
C GLY A 6 -3.68 -10.15 11.97
N GLU A 7 -2.90 -11.21 12.22
CA GLU A 7 -1.43 -11.12 12.34
C GLU A 7 -0.79 -10.72 11.01
N ARG A 8 -1.27 -11.31 9.89
CA ARG A 8 -0.85 -10.95 8.53
C ARG A 8 -1.19 -9.50 8.20
N ALA A 9 -2.42 -9.08 8.46
CA ALA A 9 -2.87 -7.71 8.22
C ALA A 9 -2.03 -6.69 9.01
N ALA A 10 -1.75 -6.97 10.29
CA ALA A 10 -0.91 -6.10 11.11
C ALA A 10 0.52 -5.99 10.57
N LYS A 11 1.14 -7.13 10.21
CA LYS A 11 2.49 -7.18 9.67
C LYS A 11 2.61 -6.43 8.34
N TYR A 12 1.64 -6.65 7.44
CA TYR A 12 1.62 -5.96 6.15
C TYR A 12 1.35 -4.47 6.36
N LEU A 13 0.46 -4.10 7.29
CA LEU A 13 0.18 -2.71 7.59
C LEU A 13 1.44 -1.97 8.05
N GLU A 14 2.23 -2.58 8.92
CA GLU A 14 3.50 -2.01 9.35
C GLU A 14 4.48 -1.84 8.18
N ALA A 15 4.70 -2.91 7.40
CA ALA A 15 5.64 -2.90 6.28
C ALA A 15 5.23 -1.89 5.18
N THR A 16 3.99 -1.95 4.71
CA THR A 16 3.45 -1.05 3.68
C THR A 16 3.43 0.40 4.16
N THR A 17 3.08 0.67 5.42
CA THR A 17 3.13 2.03 5.98
C THR A 17 4.55 2.58 6.00
N LYS A 18 5.55 1.74 6.29
CA LYS A 18 6.96 2.13 6.22
C LYS A 18 7.36 2.49 4.78
N SER A 19 6.98 1.67 3.80
CA SER A 19 7.22 1.95 2.38
C SER A 19 6.54 3.25 1.92
N LEU A 20 5.29 3.49 2.33
CA LEU A 20 4.56 4.72 2.02
C LEU A 20 5.25 5.98 2.55
N ARG A 21 5.86 5.90 3.74
CA ARG A 21 6.63 7.02 4.32
C ARG A 21 7.95 7.27 3.60
N ALA A 22 8.55 6.23 3.06
CA ALA A 22 9.81 6.30 2.33
C ALA A 22 9.62 6.57 0.81
N LEU A 23 8.38 6.57 0.33
CA LEU A 23 8.03 6.69 -1.08
C LEU A 23 8.62 7.97 -1.70
N LYS A 24 9.42 7.79 -2.74
CA LYS A 24 9.96 8.85 -3.59
C LYS A 24 9.58 8.57 -5.05
N VAL A 25 8.84 9.49 -5.65
CA VAL A 25 8.49 9.42 -7.07
C VAL A 25 9.71 9.74 -7.92
N LYS A 26 10.02 8.89 -8.89
CA LYS A 26 11.12 9.08 -9.84
C LYS A 26 10.69 10.01 -10.97
N ARG A 27 11.66 10.73 -11.54
CA ARG A 27 11.43 11.44 -12.82
C ARG A 27 11.18 10.40 -13.91
N ASN A 28 9.92 10.29 -14.32
CA ASN A 28 9.47 9.38 -15.38
C ASN A 28 9.77 9.98 -16.77
N PRO A 29 10.24 9.21 -17.76
CA PRO A 29 10.46 9.64 -19.16
C PRO A 29 9.22 10.15 -19.95
N GLY A 30 8.11 10.49 -19.31
CA GLY A 30 6.98 11.20 -19.93
C GLY A 30 5.75 10.33 -20.26
N THR A 31 5.78 9.03 -20.01
CA THR A 31 4.68 8.10 -20.37
C THR A 31 3.51 8.11 -19.37
N VAL A 32 3.78 8.44 -18.11
CA VAL A 32 2.78 8.54 -17.03
C VAL A 32 2.88 9.93 -16.43
N SER A 33 1.75 10.64 -16.38
CA SER A 33 1.68 12.01 -15.88
C SER A 33 1.75 12.05 -14.35
N SER A 34 2.23 13.17 -13.77
CA SER A 34 2.30 13.32 -12.31
C SER A 34 0.94 13.14 -11.63
N PRO A 35 -0.21 13.64 -12.14
CA PRO A 35 -1.51 13.41 -11.49
C PRO A 35 -1.90 11.94 -11.40
N GLN A 36 -1.51 11.11 -12.38
CA GLN A 36 -1.78 9.67 -12.33
C GLN A 36 -0.93 8.97 -11.26
N LEU A 37 0.34 9.38 -11.10
CA LEU A 37 1.21 8.87 -10.05
C LEU A 37 0.74 9.30 -8.66
N ASP A 38 0.33 10.55 -8.53
CA ASP A 38 -0.23 11.09 -7.28
C ASP A 38 -1.51 10.35 -6.91
N TYR A 39 -2.42 10.15 -7.87
CA TYR A 39 -3.65 9.40 -7.66
C TYR A 39 -3.40 7.97 -7.15
N VAL A 40 -2.50 7.22 -7.79
CA VAL A 40 -2.18 5.84 -7.35
C VAL A 40 -1.50 5.83 -5.98
N SER A 41 -0.60 6.79 -5.72
CA SER A 41 0.09 6.93 -4.44
C SER A 41 -0.89 7.27 -3.31
N ASP A 42 -1.84 8.16 -3.57
CA ASP A 42 -2.89 8.54 -2.61
C ASP A 42 -3.86 7.40 -2.38
N LEU A 43 -4.25 6.68 -3.44
CA LEU A 43 -5.08 5.48 -3.31
C LEU A 43 -4.41 4.43 -2.42
N ALA A 44 -3.10 4.19 -2.57
CA ALA A 44 -2.36 3.29 -1.69
C ALA A 44 -2.36 3.76 -0.22
N ARG A 45 -2.26 5.08 0.03
CA ARG A 45 -2.37 5.65 1.39
C ARG A 45 -3.77 5.46 1.96
N ASP A 46 -4.79 5.67 1.16
CA ASP A 46 -6.19 5.54 1.55
C ASP A 46 -6.51 4.11 1.97
N TYR A 47 -6.11 3.12 1.17
CA TYR A 47 -6.28 1.71 1.51
C TYR A 47 -5.45 1.27 2.73
N ALA A 48 -4.28 1.87 2.97
CA ALA A 48 -3.54 1.64 4.22
C ALA A 48 -4.27 2.21 5.44
N ARG A 49 -4.94 3.37 5.32
CA ARG A 49 -5.81 3.92 6.37
C ARG A 49 -7.03 3.02 6.61
N ASP A 50 -7.66 2.52 5.55
CA ASP A 50 -8.80 1.59 5.64
C ASP A 50 -8.39 0.28 6.32
N ALA A 51 -7.23 -0.28 5.96
CA ALA A 51 -6.70 -1.47 6.60
C ALA A 51 -6.51 -1.26 8.11
N LYS A 52 -5.94 -0.11 8.51
CA LYS A 52 -5.79 0.26 9.93
C LYS A 52 -7.14 0.36 10.63
N HIS A 53 -8.13 0.98 10.00
CA HIS A 53 -9.49 1.11 10.54
C HIS A 53 -10.15 -0.27 10.74
N TYR A 54 -10.19 -1.10 9.70
CA TYR A 54 -10.82 -2.42 9.77
C TYR A 54 -10.11 -3.40 10.71
N LEU A 55 -8.79 -3.26 10.90
CA LEU A 55 -8.06 -4.06 11.87
C LEU A 55 -8.48 -3.70 13.31
N GLY A 56 -8.69 -2.41 13.59
CA GLY A 56 -9.24 -1.92 14.87
C GLY A 56 -10.67 -2.41 15.13
N ASP A 57 -11.50 -2.47 14.09
CA ASP A 57 -12.90 -2.91 14.15
C ASP A 57 -13.09 -4.44 14.20
N ARG A 58 -12.01 -5.20 14.44
CA ARG A 58 -12.00 -6.68 14.45
C ARG A 58 -12.50 -7.32 13.15
N LYS A 59 -12.26 -6.68 11.99
CA LYS A 59 -12.52 -7.21 10.64
C LYS A 59 -11.20 -7.56 9.93
N PRO A 60 -10.46 -8.59 10.39
CA PRO A 60 -9.10 -8.86 9.94
C PRO A 60 -8.99 -9.29 8.47
N VAL A 61 -10.02 -9.93 7.91
CA VAL A 61 -10.01 -10.33 6.49
C VAL A 61 -10.15 -9.10 5.58
N THR A 62 -11.05 -8.17 5.92
CA THR A 62 -11.19 -6.90 5.20
C THR A 62 -9.92 -6.07 5.32
N ALA A 63 -9.34 -5.98 6.53
CA ALA A 63 -8.07 -5.30 6.74
C ALA A 63 -6.94 -5.88 5.89
N LEU A 64 -6.86 -7.22 5.83
CA LEU A 64 -5.87 -7.92 5.00
C LEU A 64 -6.06 -7.62 3.51
N ALA A 65 -7.30 -7.61 3.01
CA ALA A 65 -7.59 -7.26 1.62
C ALA A 65 -7.20 -5.82 1.29
N CYS A 66 -7.55 -4.86 2.16
CA CYS A 66 -7.18 -3.45 1.98
C CYS A 66 -5.66 -3.27 1.93
N ILE A 67 -4.91 -3.89 2.86
CA ILE A 67 -3.47 -3.68 2.90
C ILE A 67 -2.73 -4.40 1.76
N ALA A 68 -3.18 -5.59 1.36
CA ALA A 68 -2.63 -6.28 0.21
C ALA A 68 -2.84 -5.48 -1.08
N TYR A 69 -3.98 -4.79 -1.21
CA TYR A 69 -4.23 -3.90 -2.34
C TYR A 69 -3.28 -2.69 -2.33
N ALA A 70 -3.12 -2.03 -1.18
CA ALA A 70 -2.16 -0.93 -1.03
C ALA A 70 -0.72 -1.35 -1.35
N GLU A 71 -0.29 -2.53 -0.87
CA GLU A 71 1.03 -3.10 -1.16
C GLU A 71 1.21 -3.36 -2.66
N GLY A 72 0.23 -3.99 -3.31
CA GLY A 72 0.29 -4.27 -4.75
C GLY A 72 0.37 -3.02 -5.62
N LEU A 73 -0.31 -1.92 -5.23
CA LEU A 73 -0.18 -0.63 -5.92
C LEU A 73 1.25 -0.07 -5.82
N LEU A 74 1.89 -0.14 -4.65
CA LEU A 74 3.26 0.36 -4.46
C LEU A 74 4.29 -0.51 -5.16
N ASP A 75 4.13 -1.82 -5.11
CA ASP A 75 4.99 -2.76 -5.81
C ASP A 75 4.93 -2.53 -7.32
N ALA A 76 3.74 -2.27 -7.88
CA ALA A 76 3.60 -1.90 -9.29
C ALA A 76 4.40 -0.62 -9.62
N LEU A 77 4.28 0.43 -8.81
CA LEU A 77 5.06 1.67 -9.00
C LEU A 77 6.58 1.41 -8.94
N LYS A 78 7.02 0.53 -8.03
CA LYS A 78 8.43 0.14 -7.90
C LYS A 78 8.93 -0.68 -9.08
N PHE A 79 8.17 -1.68 -9.51
CA PHE A 79 8.52 -2.57 -10.64
C PHE A 79 8.59 -1.81 -11.96
N LEU A 80 7.72 -0.82 -12.14
CA LEU A 80 7.74 0.08 -13.30
C LEU A 80 8.81 1.18 -13.18
N GLN A 81 9.62 1.18 -12.12
CA GLN A 81 10.67 2.18 -11.85
C GLN A 81 10.13 3.62 -11.75
N LEU A 82 8.86 3.77 -11.39
CA LEU A 82 8.18 5.05 -11.21
C LEU A 82 8.34 5.60 -9.79
N ALA A 83 8.67 4.74 -8.83
CA ALA A 83 8.96 5.13 -7.45
C ALA A 83 10.02 4.24 -6.79
N GLU A 84 10.54 4.68 -5.65
CA GLU A 84 11.42 3.90 -4.76
C GLU A 84 11.09 4.15 -3.29
N PHE A 85 11.46 3.20 -2.44
CA PHE A 85 11.30 3.20 -0.98
C PHE A 85 12.23 2.16 -0.35
#